data_AF-A0A4Q9PB38-F1
#
_entry.id   AF-A0A4Q9PB38-F1
#
_cell.length_a   1.000
_cell.length_b   1.000
_cell.length_c   1.000
_cell.angle_alpha   90.00
_cell.angle_beta   90.00
_cell.angle_gamma   90.00
#
_symmetry.space_group_name_H-M   'P 1'
#
loop_
_entity.id
_entity.type
_entity.pdbx_description
1 polymer ?
#
loop_
_entity_poly.entity_id
_entity_poly.type
_entity_poly.pdbx_seq_one_letter_code
_entity_poly.pdbx_strand_id
1 'polypeptide(L)'
;MKIRLLDTRTGQFVLEDPEKTDFAILSHVWDQVNGEQSYQDFRRIQSSYNAQGQLYFSRLPIAVTRRAFHKAVAPNVRRIRLFLTHQSATQSVLQFIIRHMMVIHYFWWTWFLHLFSIVEDASLAVFTLHLNFLSFPTVLAFVLGISLPSAFLLTILGIFTIWDDPDLSSKIREACRVTREAGYRYL
;
A
#
# COMPACT_ATOMS: atom_id res chain seq x y z
N MET A 1 38.69 7.86 9.08
CA MET A 1 38.15 6.48 9.29
C MET A 1 36.65 6.54 9.01
N LYS A 2 36.07 5.65 8.20
CA LYS A 2 34.63 5.72 7.90
C LYS A 2 33.82 4.91 8.92
N ILE A 3 32.70 5.46 9.38
CA ILE A 3 31.75 4.77 10.26
C ILE A 3 30.44 4.51 9.53
N ARG A 4 29.72 3.47 9.96
CA ARG A 4 28.40 3.14 9.41
C ARG A 4 27.34 3.86 10.22
N LEU A 5 26.58 4.72 9.55
CA LEU A 5 25.46 5.46 10.13
C LEU A 5 24.17 5.07 9.45
N LEU A 6 23.05 5.23 10.15
CA LEU A 6 21.71 5.03 9.63
C LEU A 6 21.11 6.38 9.22
N ASP A 7 20.81 6.57 7.94
CA ASP A 7 20.05 7.73 7.48
C ASP A 7 18.62 7.63 8.00
N THR A 8 18.24 8.56 8.87
CA THR A 8 16.95 8.54 9.57
C THR A 8 15.76 8.88 8.66
N ARG A 9 16.01 9.41 7.45
CA ARG A 9 14.96 9.71 6.48
C ARG A 9 14.69 8.52 5.57
N THR A 10 15.75 7.93 5.01
CA THR A 10 15.63 6.81 4.05
C THR A 10 15.67 5.43 4.72
N GLY A 11 16.15 5.37 5.96
CA GLY A 11 16.44 4.13 6.68
C GLY A 11 17.55 3.31 6.06
N GLN A 12 18.44 3.92 5.25
CA GLN A 12 19.58 3.25 4.61
C GLN A 12 20.86 3.41 5.41
N PHE A 13 21.73 2.39 5.37
CA PHE A 13 23.06 2.50 5.96
C PHE A 13 24.03 3.22 5.01
N VAL A 14 24.70 4.25 5.52
CA VAL A 14 25.71 5.04 4.80
C VAL A 14 27.06 4.96 5.51
N LEU A 15 28.14 5.12 4.75
CA LEU A 15 29.50 5.16 5.27
C LEU A 15 30.02 6.58 5.21
N GLU A 16 30.04 7.26 6.34
CA GLU A 16 30.40 8.67 6.46
C GLU A 16 31.65 8.86 7.33
N ASP A 17 32.26 10.02 7.16
CA ASP A 17 33.39 10.46 7.98
C ASP A 17 32.84 11.11 9.28
N PRO A 18 33.12 10.55 10.47
CA PRO A 18 32.58 11.07 11.73
C PRO A 18 33.08 12.48 12.05
N GLU A 19 34.22 12.91 11.50
CA GLU A 19 34.76 14.26 11.71
C GLU A 19 34.02 15.33 10.92
N LYS A 20 33.28 14.93 9.88
CA LYS A 20 32.62 15.85 8.92
C LYS A 20 31.10 15.76 8.95
N THR A 21 30.56 14.83 9.72
CA THR A 21 29.14 14.48 9.67
C THR A 21 28.55 14.57 11.06
N ASP A 22 27.50 15.38 11.22
CA ASP A 22 26.75 15.43 12.45
C ASP A 22 25.78 14.24 12.51
N PHE A 23 25.88 13.46 13.58
CA PHE A 23 25.01 12.32 13.87
C PHE A 23 24.63 12.29 15.34
N ALA A 24 23.46 11.71 15.64
CA ALA A 24 23.06 11.47 17.01
C ALA A 24 23.58 10.11 17.49
N ILE A 25 23.86 9.99 18.78
CA ILE A 25 24.11 8.70 19.43
C ILE A 25 23.03 8.52 20.47
N LEU A 26 22.24 7.46 20.34
CA LEU A 26 21.23 7.10 21.34
C LEU A 26 21.76 6.00 22.26
N SER A 27 22.04 6.39 23.49
CA SER A 27 22.32 5.41 24.56
C SER A 27 21.04 4.67 24.90
N HIS A 28 21.06 3.34 24.82
CA HIS A 28 19.95 2.49 25.24
C HIS A 28 20.47 1.25 25.96
N VAL A 29 19.60 0.64 26.76
CA VAL A 29 19.87 -0.63 27.45
C VAL A 29 19.33 -1.76 26.58
N TRP A 30 20.16 -2.79 26.40
CA TRP A 30 19.83 -4.00 25.66
C TRP A 30 18.64 -4.73 26.30
N ASP A 31 17.62 -5.06 25.50
CA ASP A 31 16.50 -5.87 25.99
C ASP A 31 16.85 -7.37 25.94
N GLN A 32 17.03 -7.97 27.11
CA GLN A 32 17.31 -9.39 27.26
C GLN A 32 16.05 -10.27 27.15
N VAL A 33 14.85 -9.70 27.34
CA VAL A 33 13.59 -10.46 27.41
C VAL A 33 12.89 -10.50 26.06
N ASN A 34 12.79 -9.35 25.38
CA ASN A 34 12.18 -9.29 24.04
C ASN A 34 13.22 -9.44 22.92
N GLY A 35 14.51 -9.44 23.25
CA GLY A 35 15.62 -9.43 22.30
C GLY A 35 15.75 -8.09 21.57
N GLU A 36 16.83 -7.96 20.79
CA GLU A 36 17.03 -6.83 19.88
C GLU A 36 16.97 -7.32 18.42
N GLN A 37 16.47 -6.46 17.54
CA GLN A 37 16.47 -6.74 16.11
C GLN A 37 17.89 -6.84 15.59
N SER A 38 18.25 -7.97 14.98
CA SER A 38 19.60 -8.16 14.46
C SER A 38 19.87 -7.27 13.25
N TYR A 39 21.15 -6.94 13.03
CA TYR A 39 21.57 -6.24 11.81
C TYR A 39 21.11 -6.99 10.55
N GLN A 40 21.17 -8.32 10.54
CA GLN A 40 20.77 -9.12 9.38
C GLN A 40 19.26 -9.04 9.12
N ASP A 41 18.43 -9.02 10.16
CA ASP A 41 16.99 -8.86 10.02
C ASP A 41 16.64 -7.46 9.50
N PHE A 42 17.30 -6.42 10.00
CA PHE A 42 17.13 -5.06 9.49
C PHE A 42 17.56 -4.96 8.01
N ARG A 43 18.68 -5.59 7.62
CA ARG A 43 19.12 -5.68 6.22
C ARG A 43 18.11 -6.42 5.35
N ARG A 44 17.45 -7.45 5.88
CA ARG A 44 16.38 -8.18 5.18
C ARG A 44 15.21 -7.25 4.89
N ILE A 45 14.78 -6.46 5.87
CA ILE A 45 13.72 -5.45 5.72
C ILE A 45 14.13 -4.43 4.66
N GLN A 46 15.32 -3.83 4.76
CA GLN A 46 15.84 -2.86 3.79
C GLN A 46 15.83 -3.38 2.35
N SER A 47 16.00 -4.69 2.12
CA SER A 47 15.98 -5.26 0.77
C SER A 47 14.62 -5.13 0.06
N SER A 48 13.56 -4.84 0.81
CA SER A 48 12.23 -4.54 0.29
C SER A 48 12.04 -3.06 -0.06
N TYR A 49 13.01 -2.20 0.22
CA TYR A 49 12.96 -0.76 0.00
C TYR A 49 14.06 -0.28 -0.96
N ASN A 50 13.78 0.78 -1.71
CA ASN A 50 14.75 1.45 -2.57
C ASN A 50 15.69 2.36 -1.77
N ALA A 51 16.66 2.98 -2.46
CA ALA A 51 17.64 3.87 -1.86
C ALA A 51 17.00 5.11 -1.17
N GLN A 52 15.79 5.48 -1.57
CA GLN A 52 15.01 6.58 -0.99
C GLN A 52 14.16 6.14 0.20
N GLY A 53 14.17 4.86 0.57
CA GLY A 53 13.37 4.30 1.67
C GLY A 53 11.92 3.99 1.31
N GLN A 54 11.61 3.87 0.02
CA GLN A 54 10.28 3.56 -0.50
C GLN A 54 10.17 2.09 -0.89
N LEU A 55 9.03 1.47 -0.63
CA LEU A 55 8.84 0.03 -0.81
C LEU A 55 8.80 -0.38 -2.31
N TYR A 56 9.46 -1.49 -2.65
CA TYR A 56 9.32 -2.15 -3.96
C TYR A 56 7.98 -2.90 -4.07
N PHE A 57 7.25 -2.66 -5.17
CA PHE A 57 5.95 -3.29 -5.45
C PHE A 57 5.98 -4.82 -5.45
N SER A 58 7.07 -5.43 -5.92
CA SER A 58 7.19 -6.89 -6.09
C SER A 58 7.31 -7.67 -4.78
N ARG A 59 7.48 -7.00 -3.63
CA ARG A 59 7.73 -7.64 -2.31
C ARG A 59 6.73 -7.26 -1.23
N LEU A 60 5.55 -6.75 -1.60
CA LEU A 60 4.50 -6.36 -0.65
C LEU A 60 4.07 -7.52 0.27
N PRO A 61 4.38 -7.50 1.58
CA PRO A 61 3.78 -8.42 2.53
C PRO A 61 2.29 -8.08 2.70
N ILE A 62 1.44 -9.09 2.88
CA ILE A 62 -0.02 -8.92 3.08
C ILE A 62 -0.33 -7.97 4.26
N ALA A 63 0.55 -7.95 5.28
CA ALA A 63 0.42 -7.03 6.41
C ALA A 63 0.62 -5.57 6.01
N VAL A 64 1.56 -5.29 5.09
CA VAL A 64 1.82 -3.94 4.57
C VAL A 64 0.68 -3.51 3.66
N THR A 65 0.15 -4.38 2.79
CA THR A 65 -1.00 -4.05 1.94
C THR A 65 -2.24 -3.72 2.78
N ARG A 66 -2.49 -4.46 3.87
CA ARG A 66 -3.60 -4.17 4.80
C ARG A 66 -3.43 -2.80 5.49
N ARG A 67 -2.25 -2.50 6.01
CA ARG A 67 -1.98 -1.20 6.68
C ARG A 67 -1.98 -0.04 5.68
N ALA A 68 -1.50 -0.28 4.46
CA ALA A 68 -1.53 0.66 3.34
C ALA A 68 -2.90 1.01 2.87
N PHE A 69 -3.73 -0.01 2.67
CA PHE A 69 -5.14 0.17 2.42
C PHE A 69 -5.78 0.98 3.55
N HIS A 70 -5.53 0.63 4.82
CA HIS A 70 -6.11 1.37 5.93
C HIS A 70 -5.64 2.83 6.01
N LYS A 71 -4.35 3.13 5.80
CA LYS A 71 -3.80 4.50 5.84
C LYS A 71 -4.33 5.36 4.69
N ALA A 72 -4.43 4.81 3.48
CA ALA A 72 -4.90 5.52 2.29
C ALA A 72 -6.44 5.66 2.23
N VAL A 73 -7.17 4.66 2.72
CA VAL A 73 -8.63 4.56 2.57
C VAL A 73 -9.37 5.10 3.79
N ALA A 74 -8.83 5.00 5.01
CA ALA A 74 -9.53 5.42 6.23
C ALA A 74 -9.98 6.89 6.27
N PRO A 75 -9.20 7.89 5.79
CA PRO A 75 -9.63 9.28 5.81
C PRO A 75 -10.84 9.51 4.89
N ASN A 76 -10.82 8.90 3.71
CA ASN A 76 -11.87 9.01 2.70
C ASN A 76 -13.12 8.24 3.10
N VAL A 77 -12.98 7.03 3.64
CA VAL A 77 -14.13 6.24 4.11
C VAL A 77 -14.83 6.90 5.28
N ARG A 78 -14.12 7.54 6.21
CA ARG A 78 -14.76 8.24 7.34
C ARG A 78 -15.58 9.44 6.86
N ARG A 79 -15.06 10.23 5.90
CA ARG A 79 -15.81 11.33 5.26
C ARG A 79 -17.01 10.82 4.46
N ILE A 80 -16.81 9.81 3.61
CA ILE A 80 -17.87 9.23 2.79
C ILE A 80 -18.96 8.61 3.67
N ARG A 81 -18.58 7.91 4.74
CA ARG A 81 -19.53 7.32 5.70
C ARG A 81 -20.35 8.40 6.41
N LEU A 82 -19.72 9.49 6.87
CA LEU A 82 -20.43 10.63 7.48
C LEU A 82 -21.40 11.30 6.50
N PHE A 83 -21.01 11.45 5.24
CA PHE A 83 -21.86 12.03 4.18
C PHE A 83 -23.06 11.12 3.84
N LEU A 84 -22.81 9.80 3.74
CA LEU A 84 -23.82 8.81 3.39
C LEU A 84 -24.81 8.51 4.52
N THR A 85 -24.43 8.72 5.79
CA THR A 85 -25.35 8.54 6.94
C THR A 85 -26.32 9.71 7.12
N HIS A 86 -26.04 10.88 6.54
CA HIS A 86 -26.79 12.10 6.83
C HIS A 86 -28.01 12.33 5.91
N GLN A 87 -28.20 11.53 4.85
CA GLN A 87 -29.25 11.78 3.87
C GLN A 87 -29.95 10.47 3.46
N SER A 88 -31.14 10.22 3.99
CA SER A 88 -31.92 8.99 3.76
C SER A 88 -32.23 8.73 2.27
N ALA A 89 -32.39 9.78 1.45
CA ALA A 89 -32.60 9.67 0.01
C ALA A 89 -31.38 9.12 -0.76
N THR A 90 -30.15 9.37 -0.30
CA THR A 90 -28.94 8.89 -1.00
C THR A 90 -28.73 7.40 -0.76
N GLN A 91 -29.15 6.86 0.39
CA GLN A 91 -29.12 5.43 0.67
C GLN A 91 -30.06 4.63 -0.25
N SER A 92 -31.31 5.09 -0.41
CA SER A 92 -32.28 4.41 -1.26
C SER A 92 -31.89 4.45 -2.75
N VAL A 93 -31.38 5.59 -3.23
CA VAL A 93 -30.89 5.73 -4.61
C VAL A 93 -29.65 4.88 -4.84
N LEU A 94 -28.71 4.86 -3.88
CA LEU A 94 -27.50 4.03 -3.99
C LEU A 94 -27.83 2.54 -3.99
N GLN A 95 -28.74 2.09 -3.11
CA GLN A 95 -29.21 0.71 -3.10
C GLN A 95 -29.96 0.34 -4.39
N PHE A 96 -30.76 1.27 -4.95
CA PHE A 96 -31.43 1.08 -6.23
C PHE A 96 -30.43 0.92 -7.38
N ILE A 97 -29.41 1.78 -7.45
CA ILE A 97 -28.34 1.72 -8.45
C ILE A 97 -27.53 0.42 -8.32
N ILE A 98 -27.10 0.06 -7.11
CA ILE A 98 -26.35 -1.18 -6.86
C ILE A 98 -27.21 -2.40 -7.24
N ARG A 99 -28.48 -2.44 -6.81
CA ARG A 99 -29.38 -3.54 -7.13
C ARG A 99 -29.60 -3.65 -8.63
N HIS A 100 -29.83 -2.54 -9.33
CA HIS A 100 -29.98 -2.57 -10.79
C HIS A 100 -28.70 -2.96 -11.51
N MET A 101 -27.53 -2.51 -11.06
CA MET A 101 -26.25 -2.95 -11.63
C MET A 101 -26.02 -4.45 -11.43
N MET A 102 -26.37 -5.01 -10.27
CA MET A 102 -26.27 -6.45 -10.02
C MET A 102 -27.21 -7.25 -10.92
N VAL A 103 -28.43 -6.75 -11.15
CA VAL A 103 -29.40 -7.37 -12.07
C VAL A 103 -28.89 -7.31 -13.52
N ILE A 104 -28.40 -6.16 -13.98
CA ILE A 104 -27.83 -6.01 -15.32
C ILE A 104 -26.63 -6.94 -15.50
N HIS A 105 -25.73 -7.02 -14.51
CA HIS A 105 -24.59 -7.93 -14.54
C HIS A 105 -25.02 -9.39 -14.57
N TYR A 106 -26.02 -9.77 -13.79
CA TYR A 106 -26.57 -11.13 -13.77
C TYR A 106 -27.17 -11.50 -15.13
N PHE A 107 -28.03 -10.66 -15.71
CA PHE A 107 -28.61 -10.90 -17.04
C PHE A 107 -27.54 -10.99 -18.12
N TRP A 108 -26.52 -10.12 -18.06
CA TRP A 108 -25.42 -10.13 -19.02
C TRP A 108 -24.56 -11.40 -18.90
N TRP A 109 -24.29 -11.86 -17.68
CA TRP A 109 -23.56 -13.10 -17.41
C TRP A 109 -24.35 -14.34 -17.84
N THR A 110 -25.66 -14.37 -17.57
CA THR A 110 -26.55 -15.46 -18.02
C THR A 110 -26.63 -15.52 -19.55
N TRP A 111 -26.74 -14.37 -20.22
CA TRP A 111 -26.67 -14.30 -21.69
C TRP A 111 -25.32 -14.79 -22.21
N PHE A 112 -24.22 -14.37 -21.58
CA PHE A 112 -22.86 -14.77 -21.95
C PHE A 112 -22.65 -16.29 -21.83
N LEU A 113 -23.08 -16.91 -20.73
CA LEU A 113 -23.01 -18.35 -20.55
C LEU A 113 -23.87 -19.12 -21.57
N HIS A 114 -25.05 -18.59 -21.92
CA HIS A 114 -25.87 -19.19 -22.97
C HIS A 114 -25.23 -19.06 -24.36
N LEU A 115 -24.64 -17.92 -24.69
CA LEU A 115 -23.92 -17.73 -25.96
C LEU A 115 -22.70 -18.65 -26.05
N PHE A 116 -21.97 -18.84 -24.94
CA PHE A 116 -20.84 -19.76 -24.85
C PHE A 116 -21.26 -21.23 -25.00
N SER A 117 -22.45 -21.60 -24.52
CA SER A 117 -23.00 -22.96 -24.70
C SER A 117 -23.45 -23.26 -26.13
N ILE A 118 -23.63 -22.25 -26.99
CA ILE A 118 -24.11 -22.40 -28.37
C ILE A 118 -22.96 -22.45 -29.38
N VAL A 119 -21.79 -21.91 -29.03
CA VAL A 119 -20.63 -21.81 -29.92
C VAL A 119 -19.57 -22.84 -29.50
N GLU A 120 -19.48 -23.97 -30.21
CA GLU A 120 -18.47 -25.02 -29.96
C GLU A 120 -17.06 -24.68 -30.50
N ASP A 121 -16.91 -23.56 -31.23
CA ASP A 121 -15.63 -23.20 -31.83
C ASP A 121 -14.72 -22.39 -30.90
N ALA A 122 -13.60 -23.00 -30.51
CA ALA A 122 -12.58 -22.49 -29.58
C ALA A 122 -11.97 -21.13 -29.95
N SER A 123 -12.18 -20.61 -31.16
CA SER A 123 -11.60 -19.34 -31.64
C SER A 123 -12.36 -18.09 -31.14
N LEU A 124 -13.67 -18.18 -30.92
CA LEU A 124 -14.49 -17.08 -30.39
C LEU A 124 -14.39 -16.94 -28.86
N ALA A 125 -14.05 -18.03 -28.15
CA ALA A 125 -13.80 -18.02 -26.71
C ALA A 125 -12.59 -17.16 -26.31
N VAL A 126 -11.53 -17.17 -27.14
CA VAL A 126 -10.34 -16.34 -26.93
C VAL A 126 -10.64 -14.86 -27.22
N PHE A 127 -11.44 -14.57 -28.25
CA PHE A 127 -11.82 -13.21 -28.63
C PHE A 127 -12.76 -12.55 -27.59
N THR A 128 -13.64 -13.34 -26.97
CA THR A 128 -14.58 -12.88 -25.93
C THR A 128 -13.93 -12.71 -24.56
N LEU A 129 -12.91 -13.52 -24.20
CA LEU A 129 -12.08 -13.30 -23.01
C LEU A 129 -11.34 -11.96 -23.08
N HIS A 130 -10.89 -11.55 -24.26
CA HIS A 130 -10.15 -10.30 -24.45
C HIS A 130 -11.02 -9.04 -24.29
N LEU A 131 -12.31 -9.11 -24.65
CA LEU A 131 -13.29 -8.02 -24.52
C LEU A 131 -13.94 -7.94 -23.12
N ASN A 132 -14.00 -9.06 -22.38
CA ASN A 132 -14.54 -9.12 -21.02
C ASN A 132 -13.66 -8.43 -19.97
N PHE A 133 -12.34 -8.44 -20.16
CA PHE A 133 -11.42 -7.74 -19.25
C PHE A 133 -11.50 -6.21 -19.34
N LEU A 134 -12.09 -5.65 -20.42
CA LEU A 134 -12.13 -4.20 -20.65
C LEU A 134 -13.48 -3.52 -20.37
N SER A 135 -14.58 -4.23 -20.10
CA SER A 135 -15.91 -3.62 -20.18
C SER A 135 -16.71 -3.50 -18.89
N PHE A 136 -16.36 -4.17 -17.78
CA PHE A 136 -17.15 -4.07 -16.54
C PHE A 136 -16.38 -3.56 -15.31
N PRO A 137 -15.22 -4.13 -14.91
CA PRO A 137 -14.47 -3.62 -13.77
C PRO A 137 -13.83 -2.25 -14.05
N THR A 138 -13.38 -2.04 -15.28
CA THR A 138 -12.77 -0.81 -15.80
C THR A 138 -13.76 0.34 -15.91
N VAL A 139 -14.98 0.08 -16.40
CA VAL A 139 -16.04 1.10 -16.50
C VAL A 139 -16.58 1.46 -15.11
N LEU A 140 -16.76 0.47 -14.22
CA LEU A 140 -17.11 0.73 -12.82
C LEU A 140 -16.02 1.50 -12.09
N ALA A 141 -14.75 1.20 -12.34
CA ALA A 141 -13.62 1.97 -11.83
C ALA A 141 -13.64 3.41 -12.37
N PHE A 142 -13.92 3.62 -13.66
CA PHE A 142 -14.00 4.96 -14.25
C PHE A 142 -15.17 5.80 -13.69
N VAL A 143 -16.36 5.20 -13.54
CA VAL A 143 -17.57 5.85 -13.00
C VAL A 143 -17.45 6.19 -11.51
N LEU A 144 -16.72 5.36 -10.73
CA LEU A 144 -16.42 5.66 -9.33
C LEU A 144 -15.26 6.66 -9.16
N GLY A 145 -14.74 7.27 -10.24
CA GLY A 145 -13.58 8.15 -10.21
C GLY A 145 -12.27 7.43 -9.87
N ILE A 146 -12.27 6.10 -9.94
CA ILE A 146 -11.14 5.22 -9.70
C ILE A 146 -10.38 5.05 -11.03
N SER A 147 -9.72 6.10 -11.52
CA SER A 147 -8.56 5.93 -12.43
C SER A 147 -7.33 5.43 -11.64
N LEU A 148 -7.57 4.57 -10.65
CA LEU A 148 -6.77 4.44 -9.43
C LEU A 148 -6.15 3.04 -9.23
N PRO A 149 -5.81 2.23 -10.24
CA PRO A 149 -4.78 1.22 -9.97
C PRO A 149 -3.43 1.91 -9.89
N SER A 150 -2.99 2.63 -10.94
CA SER A 150 -1.62 3.14 -11.01
C SER A 150 -1.39 4.36 -10.11
N ALA A 151 -2.24 5.38 -10.12
CA ALA A 151 -2.05 6.58 -9.30
C ALA A 151 -2.26 6.31 -7.80
N PHE A 152 -3.20 5.43 -7.45
CA PHE A 152 -3.40 4.99 -6.06
C PHE A 152 -2.26 4.10 -5.59
N LEU A 153 -1.78 3.17 -6.43
CA LEU A 153 -0.59 2.38 -6.12
C LEU A 153 0.63 3.28 -5.98
N LEU A 154 0.85 4.25 -6.86
CA LEU A 154 1.98 5.18 -6.78
C LEU A 154 1.88 6.08 -5.54
N THR A 155 0.67 6.51 -5.17
CA THR A 155 0.43 7.28 -3.95
C THR A 155 0.68 6.41 -2.71
N ILE A 156 0.18 5.18 -2.69
CA ILE A 156 0.47 4.21 -1.62
C ILE A 156 1.97 3.93 -1.54
N LEU A 157 2.63 3.60 -2.65
CA LEU A 157 4.06 3.26 -2.70
C LEU A 157 4.95 4.44 -2.29
N GLY A 158 4.55 5.68 -2.59
CA GLY A 158 5.25 6.89 -2.14
C GLY A 158 5.01 7.25 -0.67
N ILE A 159 3.93 6.75 -0.06
CA ILE A 159 3.58 7.00 1.35
C ILE A 159 4.23 5.97 2.30
N PHE A 160 4.53 4.76 1.82
CA PHE A 160 5.11 3.70 2.65
C PHE A 160 6.63 3.82 2.74
N THR A 161 7.07 4.34 3.88
CA THR A 161 8.49 4.39 4.25
C THR A 161 8.87 3.12 5.01
N ILE A 162 10.17 2.81 5.07
CA ILE A 162 10.70 1.73 5.93
C ILE A 162 10.25 1.86 7.40
N TRP A 163 9.96 3.07 7.86
CA TRP A 163 9.45 3.32 9.21
C TRP A 163 8.01 2.81 9.41
N ASP A 164 7.23 2.59 8.35
CA ASP A 164 5.90 2.01 8.40
C ASP A 164 5.91 0.47 8.39
N ASP A 165 7.09 -0.16 8.22
CA ASP A 165 7.23 -1.61 8.12
C ASP A 165 6.80 -2.31 9.44
N PRO A 166 5.93 -3.33 9.37
CA PRO A 166 5.46 -4.05 10.55
C PRO A 166 6.56 -4.85 11.25
N ASP A 167 7.55 -5.34 10.51
CA ASP A 167 8.63 -6.19 11.03
C ASP A 167 9.79 -5.35 11.56
N LEU A 168 9.77 -4.03 11.34
CA LEU A 168 10.72 -3.11 11.92
C LEU A 168 10.43 -2.90 13.41
N SER A 169 11.48 -3.07 14.23
CA SER A 169 11.41 -2.87 15.67
C SER A 169 10.92 -1.47 16.03
N SER A 170 10.04 -1.39 17.02
CA SER A 170 9.57 -0.12 17.58
C SER A 170 10.73 0.73 18.10
N LYS A 171 11.78 0.11 18.65
CA LYS A 171 12.96 0.81 19.15
C LYS A 171 13.71 1.56 18.05
N ILE A 172 14.00 0.89 16.93
CA ILE A 172 14.71 1.52 15.81
C ILE A 172 13.85 2.62 15.19
N ARG A 173 12.55 2.35 15.02
CA ARG A 173 11.58 3.34 14.52
C ARG A 173 11.58 4.60 15.40
N GLU A 174 11.54 4.41 16.71
CA GLU A 174 11.48 5.49 17.69
C GLU A 174 12.80 6.25 17.79
N ALA A 175 13.92 5.53 17.78
CA ALA A 175 15.26 6.11 17.75
C ALA A 175 15.44 7.05 16.55
N CYS A 176 15.05 6.61 15.34
CA CYS A 176 15.10 7.44 14.15
C CYS A 176 14.05 8.57 14.15
N ARG A 177 12.91 8.41 14.85
CA ARG A 177 11.93 9.50 15.05
C ARG A 177 12.52 10.61 15.91
N VAL A 178 13.03 10.27 17.10
CA VAL A 178 13.64 11.22 18.05
C VAL A 178 14.83 11.93 17.42
N THR A 179 15.69 11.19 16.71
CA THR A 179 16.86 11.75 16.02
C THR A 179 16.46 12.82 15.00
N ARG A 180 15.41 12.55 14.19
CA ARG A 180 14.89 13.53 13.21
C ARG A 180 14.28 14.75 13.87
N GLU A 181 13.54 14.57 14.97
CA GLU A 181 12.93 15.66 15.71
C GLU A 181 13.96 16.56 16.38
N ALA A 182 15.10 15.99 16.79
CA ALA A 182 16.26 16.73 17.25
C ALA A 182 17.06 17.40 16.12
N GLY A 183 16.68 17.21 14.85
CA GLY A 183 17.30 17.86 13.69
C GLY A 183 18.45 17.09 13.05
N TYR A 184 18.78 15.90 13.56
CA TYR A 184 19.87 15.08 13.03
C TYR A 184 19.40 14.22 11.86
N ARG A 185 20.23 14.12 10.84
CA ARG A 185 19.98 13.24 9.69
C ARG A 185 20.42 11.81 9.94
N TYR A 186 21.48 11.62 10.71
CA TYR A 186 22.13 10.33 10.90
C TYR A 186 22.04 9.90 12.36
N LEU A 187 21.87 8.59 12.55
CA LEU A 187 21.91 7.88 13.83
C LEU A 187 23.03 6.83 13.82
#